data_AF-A0A2J0KTD8-F1
#
_entry.id   AF-A0A2J0KTD8-F1
#
_cell.length_a   1.000
_cell.length_b   1.000
_cell.length_c   1.000
_cell.angle_alpha   90.00
_cell.angle_beta   90.00
_cell.angle_gamma   90.00
#
_symmetry.space_group_name_H-M   'P 1'
#
loop_
_entity.id
_entity.type
_entity.pdbx_description
1 polymer ?
#
loop_
_entity_poly.entity_id
_entity_poly.type
_entity_poly.pdbx_seq_one_letter_code
_entity_poly.pdbx_strand_id
1 'polypeptide(L)'
;MMNAKPPISEKNITIISLAFLVDTFVYAAIMYFLKDSIKPSLTLEINNQLYLLCFIIGGSMIATIRPLREKIWEARKGSITSVSMFCATMMVMTMLAMGTVDAIGIGGLLIFFLTGNVKLPMILLALSFAGKLFYFPGAEEINNRKQQINFLS
;
A
#
# COMPACT_ATOMS: atom_id res chain seq x y z
N MET A 1 30.39 -3.19 -21.97
CA MET A 1 28.98 -3.09 -22.40
C MET A 1 28.12 -3.08 -21.15
N MET A 2 27.64 -1.91 -20.73
CA MET A 2 26.71 -1.83 -19.60
C MET A 2 25.36 -2.33 -20.08
N ASN A 3 24.86 -3.42 -19.50
CA ASN A 3 23.48 -3.87 -19.68
C ASN A 3 22.55 -2.73 -19.25
N ALA A 4 22.04 -1.97 -20.22
CA ALA A 4 21.03 -0.95 -19.96
C ALA A 4 19.87 -1.64 -19.24
N LYS A 5 19.59 -1.23 -18.00
CA LYS A 5 18.44 -1.75 -17.25
C LYS A 5 17.21 -1.60 -18.14
N PRO A 6 16.38 -2.65 -18.28
CA PRO A 6 15.18 -2.55 -19.08
C PRO A 6 14.35 -1.36 -18.58
N PRO A 7 13.81 -0.52 -19.49
CA PRO A 7 13.06 0.66 -19.11
C PRO A 7 11.86 0.26 -18.26
N ILE A 8 11.59 1.03 -17.20
CA ILE A 8 10.43 0.81 -16.33
C ILE A 8 9.17 0.98 -17.18
N SER A 9 8.31 -0.04 -17.19
CA SER A 9 7.08 -0.08 -17.96
C SER A 9 5.85 -0.08 -17.04
N GLU A 10 4.67 0.17 -17.60
CA GLU A 10 3.39 0.08 -16.87
C GLU A 10 3.18 -1.31 -16.27
N LYS A 11 3.62 -2.36 -16.99
CA LYS A 11 3.57 -3.74 -16.50
C LYS A 11 4.32 -3.88 -15.18
N ASN A 12 5.47 -3.21 -15.03
CA ASN A 12 6.23 -3.23 -13.78
C ASN A 12 5.43 -2.62 -12.64
N ILE A 13 4.75 -1.49 -12.88
CA ILE A 13 3.90 -0.83 -11.89
C ILE A 13 2.80 -1.77 -11.42
N THR A 14 2.08 -2.40 -12.36
CA THR A 14 1.01 -3.35 -12.05
C THR A 14 1.53 -4.58 -11.29
N ILE A 15 2.68 -5.14 -11.68
CA ILE A 15 3.29 -6.29 -10.99
C ILE A 15 3.62 -5.94 -9.53
N ILE A 16 4.24 -4.78 -9.31
CA ILE A 16 4.56 -4.31 -7.96
C ILE A 16 3.28 -4.11 -7.14
N SER A 17 2.26 -3.50 -7.73
CA SER A 17 0.97 -3.32 -7.08
C SER A 17 0.29 -4.64 -6.72
N LEU A 18 0.40 -5.64 -7.59
CA LEU A 18 -0.12 -6.97 -7.33
C LEU A 18 0.66 -7.66 -6.22
N ALA A 19 1.99 -7.51 -6.16
CA ALA A 19 2.81 -8.02 -5.06
C ALA A 19 2.36 -7.45 -3.71
N PHE A 20 2.06 -6.13 -3.66
CA PHE A 20 1.47 -5.48 -2.50
C PHE A 20 0.05 -5.93 -2.15
N LEU A 21 -0.72 -6.53 -3.08
CA LEU A 21 -2.01 -7.14 -2.73
C LEU A 21 -1.83 -8.55 -2.18
N VAL A 22 -0.91 -9.31 -2.79
CA VAL A 22 -0.62 -10.70 -2.43
C VAL A 22 -0.03 -10.81 -1.02
N ASP A 23 0.81 -9.86 -0.60
CA ASP A 23 1.41 -9.84 0.74
C ASP A 23 0.37 -9.92 1.88
N THR A 24 -0.84 -9.41 1.66
CA THR A 24 -1.87 -9.29 2.69
C THR A 24 -2.50 -10.65 2.94
N PHE A 25 -2.61 -11.47 1.88
CA PHE A 25 -2.97 -12.87 2.00
C PHE A 25 -1.86 -13.68 2.66
N VAL A 26 -0.59 -13.34 2.41
CA VAL A 26 0.54 -13.95 3.13
C VAL A 26 0.46 -13.65 4.62
N TYR A 27 0.17 -12.40 5.01
CA TYR A 27 -0.02 -12.02 6.40
C TYR A 27 -1.20 -12.75 7.05
N ALA A 28 -2.34 -12.85 6.35
CA ALA A 28 -3.48 -13.61 6.83
C ALA A 28 -3.16 -15.11 6.98
N ALA A 29 -2.40 -15.69 6.06
CA ALA A 29 -1.95 -17.08 6.15
C ALA A 29 -1.01 -17.28 7.36
N ILE A 30 -0.05 -16.38 7.58
CA ILE A 30 0.82 -16.39 8.76
C ILE A 30 -0.01 -16.40 10.04
N MET A 31 -1.01 -15.52 10.15
CA MET A 31 -1.90 -15.51 11.31
C MET A 31 -2.68 -16.82 11.46
N TYR A 32 -3.22 -17.35 10.36
CA TYR A 32 -3.99 -18.59 10.38
C TYR A 32 -3.17 -19.77 10.89
N PHE A 33 -1.93 -19.93 10.41
CA PHE A 33 -1.06 -21.03 10.82
C PHE A 33 -0.47 -20.86 12.22
N LEU A 34 -0.25 -19.64 12.67
CA LEU A 34 0.39 -19.38 13.95
C LEU A 34 -0.60 -19.12 15.10
N LYS A 35 -1.90 -18.96 14.84
CA LYS A 35 -2.90 -18.54 15.86
C LYS A 35 -2.86 -19.37 17.15
N ASP A 36 -2.61 -20.67 17.04
CA ASP A 36 -2.62 -21.60 18.19
C ASP A 36 -1.22 -21.77 18.81
N SER A 37 -0.17 -21.27 18.14
CA SER A 37 1.23 -21.39 18.57
C SER A 37 1.78 -20.12 19.25
N ILE A 38 1.10 -18.99 19.07
CA ILE A 38 1.52 -17.71 19.63
C ILE A 38 1.22 -17.66 21.13
N LYS A 39 2.28 -17.51 21.93
CA LYS A 39 2.15 -17.18 23.35
C LYS A 39 2.12 -15.65 23.51
N PRO A 40 1.02 -15.07 24.02
CA PRO A 40 0.91 -13.63 24.20
C PRO A 40 2.05 -13.12 25.09
N SER A 41 2.73 -12.06 24.66
CA SER A 41 3.73 -11.36 25.47
C SER A 41 3.12 -10.16 26.22
N LEU A 42 1.95 -9.68 25.76
CA LEU A 42 1.19 -8.61 26.37
C LEU A 42 -0.26 -9.05 26.61
N THR A 43 -0.70 -8.95 27.86
CA THR A 43 -2.13 -9.01 28.22
C THR A 43 -2.76 -7.66 27.93
N LEU A 44 -3.16 -7.46 26.68
CA LEU A 44 -3.83 -6.26 26.23
C LEU A 44 -5.33 -6.53 26.18
N GLU A 45 -6.10 -5.88 27.05
CA GLU A 45 -7.56 -5.94 26.98
C GLU A 45 -8.04 -5.19 25.76
N ILE A 46 -8.28 -5.93 24.68
CA ILE A 46 -8.83 -5.36 23.46
C ILE A 46 -10.31 -5.04 23.71
N ASN A 47 -10.57 -3.78 24.02
CA ASN A 47 -11.90 -3.23 24.20
C ASN A 47 -12.38 -2.47 22.95
N ASN A 48 -13.65 -2.07 22.93
CA ASN A 48 -14.25 -1.35 21.79
C ASN A 48 -13.54 -0.02 21.47
N GLN A 49 -12.93 0.65 22.45
CA GLN A 49 -12.20 1.91 22.22
C GLN A 49 -10.92 1.66 21.41
N LEU A 50 -10.21 0.56 21.66
CA LEU A 50 -9.02 0.22 20.90
C LEU A 50 -9.33 -0.15 19.45
N TYR A 51 -10.44 -0.87 19.19
CA TYR A 51 -10.93 -1.12 17.83
C TYR A 51 -11.21 0.20 17.10
N LEU A 52 -11.93 1.11 17.75
CA LEU A 52 -12.27 2.41 17.17
C LEU A 52 -11.00 3.24 16.87
N LEU A 53 -10.05 3.27 17.80
CA LEU A 53 -8.79 3.99 17.63
C LEU A 53 -7.98 3.44 16.44
N CYS A 54 -7.85 2.12 16.34
CA CYS A 54 -7.18 1.46 15.22
C CYS A 54 -7.85 1.77 13.88
N PHE A 55 -9.18 1.80 13.85
CA PHE A 55 -9.94 2.15 12.66
C PHE A 55 -9.76 3.62 12.27
N ILE A 56 -9.79 4.54 13.23
CA ILE A 56 -9.56 5.99 13.00
C ILE A 56 -8.15 6.22 12.48
N ILE A 57 -7.13 5.64 13.13
CA ILE A 57 -5.74 5.80 12.70
C ILE A 57 -5.54 5.22 11.31
N GLY A 58 -5.93 3.96 11.08
CA GLY A 58 -5.81 3.31 9.77
C GLY A 58 -6.58 4.04 8.67
N GLY A 59 -7.82 4.46 8.96
CA GLY A 59 -8.64 5.25 8.05
C GLY A 59 -8.03 6.62 7.72
N SER A 60 -7.45 7.30 8.71
CA SER A 60 -6.77 8.59 8.50
C SER A 60 -5.50 8.44 7.66
N MET A 61 -4.73 7.36 7.85
CA MET A 61 -3.58 7.04 7.01
C MET A 61 -4.03 6.80 5.56
N ILE A 62 -5.10 6.04 5.35
CA ILE A 62 -5.67 5.85 4.01
C ILE A 62 -6.12 7.19 3.43
N ALA A 63 -6.84 8.03 4.17
CA ALA A 63 -7.36 9.31 3.66
C ALA A 63 -6.26 10.31 3.26
N THR A 64 -5.12 10.32 3.98
CA THR A 64 -4.02 11.28 3.74
C THR A 64 -3.12 10.92 2.56
N ILE A 65 -3.15 9.67 2.10
CA ILE A 65 -2.32 9.22 0.95
C ILE A 65 -2.74 9.88 -0.36
N ARG A 66 -4.05 10.03 -0.62
CA ARG A 66 -4.56 10.64 -1.85
C ARG A 66 -4.03 12.07 -2.07
N PRO A 67 -4.17 13.02 -1.13
CA PRO A 67 -3.61 14.36 -1.32
C PRO A 67 -2.08 14.36 -1.38
N LEU A 68 -1.40 13.43 -0.70
CA LEU A 68 0.06 13.31 -0.78
C LEU A 68 0.51 12.87 -2.18
N ARG A 69 -0.13 11.85 -2.77
CA ARG A 69 0.11 11.42 -4.16
C ARG A 69 -0.06 12.59 -5.12
N GLU A 70 -1.13 13.36 -4.97
CA GLU A 70 -1.41 14.48 -5.86
C GLU A 70 -0.38 15.60 -5.74
N LYS A 71 0.06 15.92 -4.51
CA LYS A 71 1.19 16.86 -4.31
C LYS A 71 2.48 16.38 -4.96
N ILE A 72 2.80 15.08 -4.89
CA ILE A 72 3.98 14.50 -5.54
C ILE A 72 3.85 14.63 -7.07
N TRP A 73 2.67 14.33 -7.61
CA TRP A 73 2.41 14.46 -9.03
C TRP A 73 2.58 15.90 -9.52
N GLU A 74 1.90 16.85 -8.87
CA GLU A 74 1.97 18.27 -9.23
C GLU A 74 3.41 18.81 -9.16
N ALA A 75 4.19 18.36 -8.17
CA ALA A 75 5.59 18.73 -8.04
C ALA A 75 6.50 18.11 -9.13
N ARG A 76 6.10 16.99 -9.73
CA ARG A 76 6.93 16.23 -10.69
C ARG A 76 6.48 16.40 -12.14
N LYS A 77 5.21 16.66 -12.41
CA LYS A 77 4.64 16.59 -13.78
C LYS A 77 5.38 17.45 -14.80
N GLY A 78 5.82 18.65 -14.41
CA GLY A 78 6.58 19.55 -15.29
C GLY A 78 8.02 19.11 -15.59
N SER A 79 8.55 18.14 -14.84
CA SER A 79 9.91 17.59 -15.04
C SER A 79 9.92 16.27 -15.84
N ILE A 80 8.76 15.74 -16.21
CA ILE A 80 8.66 14.46 -16.91
C ILE A 80 8.76 14.70 -18.41
N THR A 81 9.90 14.33 -18.99
CA THR A 81 10.19 14.51 -20.43
C THR A 81 10.13 13.21 -21.23
N SER A 82 9.95 12.06 -20.57
CA SER A 82 9.94 10.75 -21.23
C SER A 82 8.96 9.78 -20.58
N VAL A 83 8.55 8.78 -21.36
CA VAL A 83 7.67 7.69 -20.88
C VAL A 83 8.32 6.91 -19.73
N SER A 84 9.64 6.72 -19.75
CA SER A 84 10.35 6.04 -18.66
C SER A 84 10.32 6.86 -17.36
N MET A 85 10.45 8.19 -17.43
CA MET A 85 10.34 9.07 -16.25
C MET A 85 8.91 9.13 -15.72
N PHE A 86 7.92 9.10 -16.61
CA PHE A 86 6.51 8.95 -16.23
C PHE A 86 6.28 7.65 -15.45
N CYS A 87 6.71 6.51 -16.01
CA CYS A 87 6.52 5.22 -15.36
C CYS A 87 7.28 5.14 -14.02
N ALA A 88 8.48 5.71 -13.94
CA ALA A 88 9.24 5.80 -12.68
C ALA A 88 8.51 6.65 -11.63
N THR A 89 7.98 7.81 -12.01
CA THR A 89 7.21 8.68 -11.10
C THR A 89 5.95 7.97 -10.60
N MET A 90 5.19 7.34 -11.50
CA MET A 90 4.00 6.57 -11.15
C MET A 90 4.33 5.38 -10.25
N MET A 91 5.43 4.68 -10.51
CA MET A 91 5.90 3.58 -9.68
C MET A 91 6.22 4.04 -8.26
N VAL A 92 6.95 5.15 -8.10
CA VAL A 92 7.28 5.72 -6.77
C VAL A 92 6.02 6.13 -6.02
N MET A 93 5.09 6.85 -6.68
CA MET A 93 3.83 7.25 -6.07
C MET A 93 3.00 6.04 -5.61
N THR A 94 2.98 4.99 -6.44
CA THR A 94 2.27 3.74 -6.14
C THR A 94 2.91 3.01 -4.96
N MET A 95 4.23 2.87 -4.95
CA MET A 95 4.98 2.25 -3.85
C MET A 95 4.77 3.00 -2.54
N LEU A 96 4.79 4.33 -2.57
CA LEU A 96 4.55 5.16 -1.38
C LEU A 96 3.13 4.97 -0.85
N ALA A 97 2.14 4.98 -1.74
CA ALA A 97 0.74 4.77 -1.38
C ALA A 97 0.51 3.37 -0.79
N MET A 98 0.90 2.33 -1.53
CA MET A 98 0.68 0.95 -1.11
C MET A 98 1.51 0.57 0.10
N GLY A 99 2.75 1.04 0.21
CA GLY A 99 3.60 0.82 1.39
C GLY A 99 3.04 1.48 2.64
N THR A 100 2.45 2.69 2.52
CA THR A 100 1.80 3.34 3.67
C THR A 100 0.57 2.57 4.12
N VAL A 101 -0.23 2.05 3.19
CA VAL A 101 -1.37 1.18 3.54
C VAL A 101 -0.91 -0.18 4.06
N ASP A 102 0.21 -0.71 3.56
CA ASP A 102 0.79 -1.97 4.02
C ASP A 102 1.24 -1.91 5.48
N ALA A 103 1.72 -0.74 5.94
CA ALA A 103 2.04 -0.51 7.34
C ALA A 103 0.86 -0.79 8.30
N ILE A 104 -0.39 -0.60 7.83
CA ILE A 104 -1.60 -0.96 8.60
C ILE A 104 -1.69 -2.48 8.78
N GLY A 105 -1.43 -3.25 7.73
CA GLY A 105 -1.42 -4.71 7.75
C GLY A 105 -0.29 -5.27 8.62
N ILE A 106 0.92 -4.71 8.48
CA ILE A 106 2.07 -5.02 9.34
C ILE A 106 1.77 -4.69 10.81
N GLY A 107 1.15 -3.53 11.08
CA GLY A 107 0.69 -3.17 12.42
C GLY A 107 -0.30 -4.19 13.00
N GLY A 108 -1.21 -4.71 12.17
CA GLY A 108 -2.09 -5.82 12.52
C GLY A 108 -1.30 -7.07 12.94
N LEU A 109 -0.33 -7.50 12.13
CA LEU A 109 0.54 -8.63 12.47
C LEU A 109 1.28 -8.43 13.80
N LEU A 110 1.81 -7.22 14.04
CA LEU A 110 2.48 -6.91 15.30
C LEU A 110 1.54 -7.07 16.50
N ILE A 111 0.30 -6.57 16.41
CA ILE A 111 -0.71 -6.74 17.45
C ILE A 111 -1.01 -8.23 17.66
N PHE A 112 -1.10 -9.02 16.58
CA PHE A 112 -1.30 -10.47 16.67
C PHE A 112 -0.14 -11.16 17.42
N PHE A 113 1.10 -10.88 17.05
CA PHE A 113 2.28 -11.47 17.72
C PHE A 113 2.38 -11.09 19.20
N LEU A 114 1.97 -9.87 19.55
CA LEU A 114 2.04 -9.37 20.92
C LEU A 114 0.91 -9.89 21.82
N THR A 115 -0.30 -9.99 21.28
CA THR A 115 -1.52 -10.24 22.08
C THR A 115 -2.10 -11.64 21.89
N GLY A 116 -1.72 -12.36 20.83
CA GLY A 116 -2.37 -13.60 20.38
C GLY A 116 -3.80 -13.39 19.85
N ASN A 117 -4.30 -12.15 19.78
CA ASN A 117 -5.66 -11.88 19.30
C ASN A 117 -5.71 -11.90 17.78
N VAL A 118 -6.69 -12.61 17.22
CA VAL A 118 -6.88 -12.70 15.76
C VAL A 118 -7.84 -11.64 15.22
N LYS A 119 -8.84 -11.23 16.01
CA LYS A 119 -9.96 -10.40 15.53
C LYS A 119 -9.52 -9.00 15.10
N LEU A 120 -8.83 -8.26 15.98
CA LEU A 120 -8.38 -6.89 15.68
C LEU A 120 -7.36 -6.86 14.52
N PRO A 121 -6.31 -7.71 14.52
CA PRO A 121 -5.39 -7.82 13.39
C PRO A 121 -6.06 -8.16 12.05
N MET A 122 -7.08 -9.03 12.04
CA MET A 122 -7.83 -9.33 10.81
C MET A 122 -8.58 -8.11 10.27
N ILE A 123 -9.14 -7.26 11.14
CA ILE A 123 -9.79 -6.01 10.73
C ILE A 123 -8.76 -5.05 10.11
N LEU A 124 -7.58 -4.93 10.71
CA LEU A 124 -6.49 -4.10 10.20
C LEU A 124 -5.96 -4.60 8.85
N LEU A 125 -5.84 -5.92 8.68
CA LEU A 125 -5.50 -6.55 7.40
C LEU A 125 -6.57 -6.28 6.34
N ALA A 126 -7.85 -6.41 6.67
CA ALA A 126 -8.94 -6.10 5.75
C ALA A 126 -8.95 -4.62 5.35
N LEU A 127 -8.68 -3.72 6.29
CA LEU A 127 -8.56 -2.29 6.03
C LEU A 127 -7.36 -1.98 5.12
N SER A 128 -6.22 -2.64 5.37
CA SER A 128 -5.04 -2.54 4.51
C SER A 128 -5.33 -3.04 3.08
N PHE A 129 -5.99 -4.19 2.95
CA PHE A 129 -6.40 -4.73 1.65
C PHE A 129 -7.32 -3.77 0.89
N ALA A 130 -8.36 -3.26 1.57
CA ALA A 130 -9.29 -2.30 0.98
C ALA A 130 -8.58 -1.01 0.53
N GLY A 131 -7.66 -0.48 1.34
CA GLY A 131 -6.86 0.68 0.97
C GLY A 131 -5.96 0.42 -0.25
N LYS A 132 -5.36 -0.78 -0.35
CA LYS A 132 -4.52 -1.17 -1.49
C LYS A 132 -5.33 -1.29 -2.79
N LEU A 133 -6.54 -1.83 -2.71
CA LEU A 133 -7.48 -1.85 -3.84
C LEU A 133 -7.85 -0.43 -4.27
N PHE A 134 -8.15 0.45 -3.32
CA PHE A 134 -8.51 1.84 -3.61
C PHE A 134 -7.37 2.62 -4.29
N TYR A 135 -6.11 2.31 -3.94
CA TYR A 135 -4.93 2.96 -4.50
C TYR A 135 -4.28 2.20 -5.66
N PHE A 136 -4.89 1.13 -6.14
CA PHE A 136 -4.38 0.36 -7.26
C PHE A 136 -4.28 1.24 -8.52
N PRO A 137 -3.13 1.26 -9.22
CA PRO A 137 -2.94 2.09 -10.41
C PRO A 137 -3.70 1.46 -11.58
N GLY A 138 -4.98 1.82 -11.71
CA GLY A 138 -5.84 1.39 -12.80
C GLY A 138 -5.43 2.00 -14.14
N ALA A 139 -5.82 1.36 -15.24
CA ALA A 139 -5.54 1.83 -16.59
C ALA A 139 -6.06 3.26 -16.84
N GLU A 140 -7.22 3.60 -16.30
CA GLU A 140 -7.82 4.93 -16.42
C GLU A 140 -6.97 6.01 -15.75
N GLU A 141 -6.49 5.79 -14.52
CA GLU A 141 -5.62 6.76 -13.82
C GLU A 141 -4.33 7.00 -14.63
N ILE A 142 -3.72 5.91 -15.10
CA ILE A 142 -2.48 5.99 -15.88
C ILE A 142 -2.71 6.78 -17.17
N ASN A 143 -3.78 6.50 -17.90
CA ASN A 143 -4.12 7.21 -19.13
C ASN A 143 -4.42 8.69 -18.89
N ASN A 144 -5.18 9.02 -17.85
CA ASN A 144 -5.50 10.40 -17.49
C ASN A 144 -4.23 11.19 -17.14
N ARG A 145 -3.32 10.60 -16.36
CA ARG A 145 -2.04 11.23 -16.01
C ARG A 145 -1.09 11.33 -17.21
N LYS A 146 -1.11 10.37 -18.14
CA LYS A 146 -0.38 10.47 -19.41
C LYS A 146 -0.86 11.64 -20.26
N GLN A 147 -2.17 11.84 -20.39
CA GLN A 147 -2.73 12.94 -21.19
C GLN A 147 -2.34 14.33 -20.66
N GLN A 148 -2.08 14.45 -19.36
CA GLN A 148 -1.58 15.69 -18.75
C GLN A 148 -0.12 15.99 -19.11
N ILE A 149 0.62 15.02 -19.64
CA ILE A 149 2.00 15.18 -20.08
C ILE A 149 2.01 15.12 -21.61
N ASN A 150 2.19 16.27 -22.25
CA ASN A 150 2.49 16.31 -23.68
C ASN A 150 3.88 15.72 -23.90
N PHE A 151 3.97 14.41 -24.11
CA PHE A 151 5.23 13.73 -24.44
C PHE A 151 5.81 14.19 -25.81
N LEU A 152 5.11 15.07 -26.53
CA LEU A 152 5.40 15.53 -27.89
C LEU A 152 5.11 17.03 -28.06
N SER A 153 5.68 17.89 -27.21
CA SER A 153 5.93 19.30 -27.56
C SER A 153 7.42 19.58 -27.54
#